data_AF-A0A7K2ZMP0-F1
#
_entry.id   AF-A0A7K2ZMP0-F1
#
_cell.length_a   1.000
_cell.length_b   1.000
_cell.length_c   1.000
_cell.angle_alpha   90.00
_cell.angle_beta   90.00
_cell.angle_gamma   90.00
#
_symmetry.space_group_name_H-M   'P 1'
#
loop_
_entity.id
_entity.type
_entity.pdbx_description
1 polymer ?
#
loop_
_entity_poly.entity_id
_entity_poly.type
_entity_poly.pdbx_seq_one_letter_code
_entity_poly.pdbx_strand_id
1 'polypeptide(L)' 'MGTRKPRKPWRVIITGPDVNATSDHTSEAKAYALVRAALGGDSPAGQARVEYWEGGRWWHFETVDADEIP' A
#
# COMPACT_ATOMS: atom_id res chain seq x y z
N MET A 1 25.54 -7.85 5.26
CA MET A 1 24.36 -8.59 5.79
C MET A 1 23.26 -8.49 4.75
N GLY A 2 22.96 -9.58 4.04
CA GLY A 2 21.89 -9.57 3.05
C GLY A 2 20.55 -9.46 3.76
N THR A 3 19.88 -8.32 3.64
CA THR A 3 18.51 -8.13 4.10
C THR A 3 17.64 -9.09 3.32
N ARG A 4 17.31 -10.24 3.93
CA ARG A 4 16.60 -11.35 3.28
C ARG A 4 15.31 -10.80 2.68
N LYS A 5 15.13 -10.96 1.36
CA LYS A 5 13.94 -10.46 0.65
C LYS A 5 12.69 -10.95 1.40
N PRO A 6 11.79 -10.05 1.83
CA PRO A 6 10.56 -10.43 2.49
C PRO A 6 9.72 -11.28 1.54
N ARG A 7 9.03 -12.27 2.10
CA ARG A 7 8.14 -13.18 1.33
C ARG A 7 7.01 -12.41 0.63
N LYS A 8 6.73 -11.21 1.13
CA LYS A 8 5.75 -10.25 0.65
C LYS A 8 6.50 -8.95 0.32
N PRO A 9 6.92 -8.76 -0.94
CA PRO A 9 7.73 -7.60 -1.31
C PRO A 9 6.90 -6.34 -1.57
N TRP A 10 5.58 -6.41 -1.44
CA TRP A 10 4.68 -5.27 -1.60
C TRP A 10 4.09 -4.89 -0.26
N ARG A 11 3.93 -3.60 0.00
CA ARG A 11 3.32 -3.07 1.21
C ARG A 11 2.39 -1.93 0.83
N VAL A 12 1.24 -1.86 1.47
CA VAL A 12 0.27 -0.79 1.33
C VAL A 12 0.05 -0.17 2.70
N ILE A 13 0.13 1.15 2.77
CA ILE A 13 -0.11 1.95 3.97
C ILE A 13 -1.30 2.85 3.66
N ILE A 14 -2.43 2.56 4.28
CA ILE A 14 -3.67 3.32 4.16
C ILE A 14 -3.68 4.36 5.27
N THR A 15 -3.97 5.61 4.91
CA THR A 15 -3.99 6.77 5.78
C THR A 15 -5.29 7.54 5.55
N GLY A 16 -5.96 7.93 6.62
CA GLY A 16 -7.16 8.76 6.61
C GLY A 16 -7.28 9.55 7.90
N PRO A 17 -8.33 10.37 8.07
CA PRO A 17 -8.54 11.20 9.26
C PRO A 17 -8.48 10.39 10.56
N ASP A 18 -9.04 9.17 10.53
CA ASP A 18 -9.10 8.25 11.68
C ASP A 18 -8.55 6.84 11.34
N VAL A 19 -7.82 6.71 10.23
CA VAL A 19 -7.38 5.41 9.72
C VAL A 19 -5.87 5.40 9.52
N ASN A 20 -5.20 4.41 10.10
CA ASN A 20 -3.82 4.07 9.76
C ASN A 20 -3.70 2.55 9.75
N ALA A 21 -3.56 1.97 8.56
CA ALA A 21 -3.46 0.53 8.38
C ALA A 21 -2.30 0.20 7.45
N THR A 22 -1.48 -0.78 7.83
CA THR A 22 -0.41 -1.29 6.98
C THR A 22 -0.68 -2.75 6.65
N SER A 23 -0.54 -3.12 5.37
CA SER A 23 -0.75 -4.49 4.91
C SER A 23 0.33 -4.90 3.91
N ASP A 24 0.95 -6.06 4.13
CA ASP A 24 1.96 -6.60 3.24
C ASP A 24 1.35 -7.65 2.27
N HIS A 25 1.79 -7.61 1.01
CA HIS A 25 1.30 -8.40 -0.11
C HIS A 25 2.44 -9.11 -0.89
N THR A 26 2.12 -10.26 -1.47
CA THR A 26 3.05 -11.03 -2.32
C THR A 26 3.20 -10.46 -3.73
N SER A 27 2.23 -9.67 -4.17
CA SER A 27 2.07 -9.28 -5.57
C SER A 27 1.48 -7.88 -5.67
N GLU A 28 1.93 -7.12 -6.65
CA GLU A 28 1.46 -5.77 -6.98
C GLU A 28 -0.07 -5.72 -7.11
N ALA A 29 -0.64 -6.60 -7.94
CA ALA A 29 -2.09 -6.67 -8.16
C ALA A 29 -2.91 -6.83 -6.86
N LYS A 30 -2.39 -7.53 -5.85
CA LYS A 30 -3.07 -7.67 -4.54
C LYS A 30 -2.95 -6.40 -3.70
N ALA A 31 -1.82 -5.69 -3.80
CA ALA A 31 -1.65 -4.40 -3.17
C ALA A 31 -2.62 -3.38 -3.78
N TYR A 32 -2.69 -3.25 -5.11
CA TYR A 32 -3.65 -2.33 -5.75
C TYR A 32 -5.10 -2.72 -5.54
N ALA A 33 -5.42 -4.02 -5.46
CA ALA A 33 -6.77 -4.45 -5.08
C ALA A 33 -7.15 -3.94 -3.68
N LEU A 34 -6.22 -3.96 -2.71
CA LEU A 34 -6.46 -3.38 -1.39
C LEU A 34 -6.58 -1.86 -1.46
N VAL A 35 -5.70 -1.17 -2.22
CA VAL A 35 -5.78 0.29 -2.41
C VAL A 35 -7.17 0.69 -2.91
N ARG A 36 -7.66 0.05 -3.98
CA ARG A 36 -8.98 0.36 -4.55
C ARG A 36 -10.12 0.03 -3.60
N ALA A 37 -10.01 -1.05 -2.83
CA ALA A 37 -11.01 -1.41 -1.83
C ALA A 37 -10.99 -0.49 -0.60
N ALA A 38 -9.82 0.02 -0.23
CA ALA A 38 -9.63 0.88 0.93
C ALA A 38 -10.00 2.32 0.65
N LEU A 39 -9.78 2.81 -0.58
CA LEU A 39 -10.07 4.18 -0.99
C LEU A 39 -11.42 4.33 -1.70
N GLY A 40 -11.98 3.25 -2.23
CA GLY A 40 -13.30 3.28 -2.88
C GLY A 40 -14.46 3.23 -1.89
N GLY A 41 -15.61 3.79 -2.30
CA GLY A 41 -16.85 3.77 -1.52
C GLY A 41 -16.88 4.75 -0.35
N ASP A 42 -17.67 4.44 0.68
CA ASP A 42 -17.84 5.25 1.92
C ASP A 42 -16.66 5.08 2.91
N SER A 43 -15.45 4.82 2.39
CA SER A 43 -14.30 4.52 3.24
C SER A 43 -13.74 5.81 3.85
N PRO A 44 -13.42 5.83 5.16
CA PRO A 44 -12.78 6.97 5.80
C PRO A 44 -11.30 7.14 5.40
N ALA A 45 -10.73 6.27 4.57
CA ALA A 45 -9.36 6.43 4.11
C ALA A 45 -9.25 7.49 3.01
N GLY A 46 -8.31 8.43 3.17
CA GLY A 46 -8.08 9.49 2.18
C GLY A 46 -6.94 9.19 1.20
N GLN A 47 -5.98 8.35 1.62
CA GLN A 47 -4.75 8.12 0.86
C GLN A 47 -4.22 6.70 1.11
N ALA A 48 -3.68 6.06 0.09
CA ALA A 48 -2.97 4.79 0.20
C ALA A 48 -1.60 4.87 -0.46
N ARG A 49 -0.55 4.66 0.33
CA ARG A 49 0.84 4.61 -0.14
C ARG A 49 1.25 3.17 -0.42
N VAL A 50 1.74 2.92 -1.63
CA VAL A 50 2.29 1.63 -2.05
C VAL A 50 3.81 1.68 -1.95
N GLU A 51 4.39 0.68 -1.30
CA GLU A 51 5.83 0.49 -1.17
C GLU A 51 6.24 -0.88 -1.71
N TYR A 52 7.42 -0.92 -2.34
CA TYR A 52 8.04 -2.13 -2.85
C TYR A 52 9.39 -2.38 -2.19
N TRP A 53 9.64 -3.61 -1.77
CA TRP A 53 10.92 -4.00 -1.20
C TRP A 53 11.95 -4.32 -2.28
N GLU A 54 12.99 -3.51 -2.35
CA GLU A 54 14.11 -3.68 -3.26
C GLU A 54 15.43 -3.29 -2.59
N GLY A 55 16.48 -4.09 -2.81
CA GLY A 55 17.82 -3.74 -2.33
C GLY A 55 17.96 -3.65 -0.80
N GLY A 56 17.04 -4.24 -0.04
CA GLY A 56 17.10 -4.25 1.43
C GLY A 56 16.39 -3.09 2.12
N ARG A 57 15.58 -2.32 1.38
CA ARG A 57 14.70 -1.28 1.93
C ARG A 57 13.33 -1.28 1.25
N TRP A 58 12.36 -0.68 1.92
CA TRP A 58 11.08 -0.32 1.34
C TRP A 58 11.26 0.96 0.52
N TRP A 59 10.95 0.87 -0.75
CA TRP A 59 10.91 1.99 -1.66
C TRP A 59 9.48 2.42 -1.85
N HIS A 60 9.24 3.72 -1.73
CA HIS A 60 7.97 4.30 -2.11
C HIS A 60 7.80 4.13 -3.62
N PHE A 61 6.74 3.44 -4.02
CA PHE A 61 6.42 3.22 -5.42
C PHE A 61 5.45 4.30 -5.90
N GLU A 62 4.31 4.42 -5.25
CA GLU A 62 3.35 5.50 -5.50
C GLU A 62 2.47 5.78 -4.28
N THR A 63 1.77 6.90 -4.35
CA THR A 63 0.69 7.26 -3.43
C THR A 63 -0.55 7.46 -4.26
N VAL A 64 -1.65 6.83 -3.86
CA VAL A 64 -2.96 6.96 -4.49
C VAL A 64 -3.87 7.70 -3.52
N ASP A 65 -4.54 8.73 -4.02
CA ASP A 65 -5.54 9.47 -3.25
C ASP A 65 -6.95 8.94 -3.53
N ALA A 66 -7.87 9.10 -2.58
CA ALA A 66 -9.25 8.64 -2.72
C ALA A 66 -9.94 9.27 -3.94
N ASP A 67 -9.62 10.53 -4.26
CA ASP A 67 -10.11 11.24 -5.44
C ASP A 67 -9.66 10.63 -6.78
N GLU A 68 -8.61 9.82 -6.79
CA GLU A 68 -8.12 9.14 -8.00
C GLU A 68 -8.82 7.79 -8.28
N ILE A 69 -9.61 7.31 -7.31
CA ILE A 69 -10.35 6.05 -7.43
C ILE A 69 -11.79 6.37 -7.89
N PRO A 70 -12.19 5.93 -9.10
CA PRO A 70 -13.54 6.17 -9.62
C PRO A 70 -14.62 5.29 -8.99
#